data_AF-A0A7X9X038-F1
#
_entry.id   AF-A0A7X9X038-F1
#
_cell.length_a   1.000
_cell.length_b   1.000
_cell.length_c   1.000
_cell.angle_alpha   90.00
_cell.angle_beta   90.00
_cell.angle_gamma   90.00
#
_symmetry.space_group_name_H-M   'P 1'
#
loop_
_entity.id
_entity.type
_entity.pdbx_description
1 polymer ?
#
loop_
_entity_poly.entity_id
_entity_poly.type
_entity_poly.pdbx_seq_one_letter_code
_entity_poly.pdbx_strand_id
1 'polypeptide(L)'
;MTNDGYRETSGPGDDPAEAFERLRGEVSLLRHAIGALTTARENVEIPDYEPTLARTEKVMATLVQQVEGMRKSPAFTLTPEQMSREIVSSALHARREDQRLITEARAGLDQALRDIGNRVASARRGDEQNRWLLWAGLGGLVLGLLLYALMAGPIARLAPASWLWPERMAARIVAEPTPWDAGTYLMQRASQPSWEAIVAAANLAKDNREAIERCREQAAKGKKAVRCTIEVKPGE
;
A
#
# COMPACT_ATOMS: atom_id res chain seq x y z
N MET A 1 44.68 82.26 97.10
CA MET A 1 44.66 83.47 96.26
C MET A 1 45.52 83.14 95.04
N THR A 2 44.90 82.77 93.90
CA THR A 2 44.49 83.67 92.78
C THR A 2 45.73 84.18 92.04
N ASN A 3 45.86 84.21 90.71
CA ASN A 3 44.96 84.03 89.56
C ASN A 3 45.85 84.08 88.27
N ASP A 4 45.26 83.76 87.11
CA ASP A 4 45.74 83.95 85.71
C ASP A 4 46.91 83.08 85.21
N GLY A 5 46.90 82.44 84.03
CA GLY A 5 46.01 82.53 82.86
C GLY A 5 46.67 83.28 81.69
N TYR A 6 47.25 82.56 80.71
CA TYR A 6 47.38 82.87 79.25
C TYR A 6 48.16 81.73 78.53
N ARG A 7 48.19 81.74 77.19
CA ARG A 7 48.24 80.64 76.20
C ARG A 7 49.46 80.77 75.24
N GLU A 8 49.69 79.78 74.34
CA GLU A 8 50.61 79.69 73.14
C GLU A 8 51.99 79.00 73.37
N THR A 9 52.34 77.76 72.90
CA THR A 9 52.60 77.13 71.56
C THR A 9 53.94 77.56 70.91
N SER A 10 54.86 76.72 70.36
CA SER A 10 54.68 75.54 69.46
C SER A 10 55.99 74.75 69.18
N GLY A 11 55.92 73.41 68.97
CA GLY A 11 56.88 72.64 68.12
C GLY A 11 57.83 71.66 68.86
N PRO A 12 57.88 70.35 68.55
CA PRO A 12 58.50 69.34 69.41
C PRO A 12 59.95 69.01 69.02
N GLY A 13 60.87 69.17 69.96
CA GLY A 13 62.23 68.66 69.85
C GLY A 13 63.20 69.49 70.67
N ASP A 14 63.50 69.05 71.89
CA ASP A 14 64.82 69.24 72.52
C ASP A 14 64.80 68.72 73.96
N ASP A 15 65.00 67.40 74.12
CA ASP A 15 65.83 66.89 75.21
C ASP A 15 66.87 65.94 74.60
N PRO A 16 68.16 66.30 74.58
CA PRO A 16 69.20 65.43 74.02
C PRO A 16 69.29 64.09 74.75
N ALA A 17 68.92 64.02 76.04
CA ALA A 17 68.97 62.76 76.80
C ALA A 17 67.96 61.72 76.28
N GLU A 18 66.75 62.16 75.91
CA GLU A 18 65.71 61.27 75.39
C GLU A 18 66.03 60.76 73.97
N ALA A 19 66.71 61.58 73.17
CA ALA A 19 67.20 61.19 71.84
C ALA A 19 68.32 60.13 71.92
N PHE A 20 69.24 60.24 72.90
CA PHE A 20 70.31 59.26 73.09
C PHE A 20 69.79 57.91 73.60
N GLU A 21 68.77 57.90 74.45
CA GLU A 21 68.16 56.64 74.90
C GLU A 21 67.38 55.93 73.80
N ARG A 22 66.69 56.68 72.93
CA ARG A 22 66.05 56.11 71.73
C ARG A 22 67.09 55.52 70.76
N LEU A 23 68.20 56.21 70.52
CA LEU A 23 69.29 55.70 69.68
C LEU A 23 69.98 54.47 70.31
N ARG A 24 70.13 54.44 71.64
CA ARG A 24 70.67 53.27 72.36
C ARG A 24 69.77 52.06 72.21
N GLY A 25 68.45 52.24 72.26
CA GLY A 25 67.46 51.21 71.98
C GLY A 25 67.59 50.63 70.57
N GLU A 26 67.66 51.47 69.54
CA GLU A 26 67.80 51.03 68.14
C GLU A 26 69.13 50.30 67.87
N VAL A 27 70.25 50.80 68.40
CA VAL A 27 71.56 50.16 68.25
C VAL A 27 71.61 48.81 68.96
N SER A 28 70.91 48.66 70.10
CA SER A 28 70.82 47.37 70.80
C SER A 28 70.07 46.31 69.97
N LEU A 29 68.99 46.69 69.29
CA LEU A 29 68.22 45.80 68.42
C LEU A 29 69.03 45.40 67.18
N LEU A 30 69.73 46.35 66.56
CA LEU A 30 70.60 46.07 65.41
C LEU A 30 71.77 45.14 65.79
N ARG A 31 72.38 45.35 66.95
CA ARG A 31 73.43 44.47 67.47
C ARG A 31 72.92 43.06 67.78
N HIS A 32 71.68 42.95 68.28
CA HIS A 32 71.07 41.64 68.54
C HIS A 32 70.68 40.92 67.25
N ALA A 33 70.15 41.63 66.25
CA ALA A 33 69.82 41.08 64.94
C ALA A 33 71.06 40.62 64.16
N ILE A 34 72.15 41.40 64.21
CA ILE A 34 73.44 41.01 63.61
C ILE A 34 74.02 39.81 64.36
N GLY A 35 73.97 39.80 65.70
CA GLY A 35 74.36 38.65 66.51
C GLY A 35 73.60 37.37 66.10
N ALA A 36 72.27 37.46 65.97
CA ALA A 36 71.43 36.34 65.57
C ALA A 36 71.72 35.84 64.14
N LEU A 37 71.99 36.73 63.19
CA LEU A 37 72.39 36.35 61.82
C LEU A 37 73.78 35.71 61.77
N THR A 38 74.73 36.17 62.59
CA THR A 38 76.04 35.53 62.69
C THR A 38 75.96 34.15 63.33
N THR A 39 75.15 33.96 64.38
CA THR A 39 74.91 32.65 64.99
C THR A 39 74.14 31.70 64.07
N ALA A 40 73.22 32.22 63.25
CA ALA A 40 72.55 31.43 62.21
C ALA A 40 73.54 30.98 61.13
N ARG A 41 74.50 31.84 60.73
CA ARG A 41 75.51 31.53 59.72
C ARG A 41 76.58 30.55 60.21
N GLU A 42 76.99 30.64 61.47
CA GLU A 42 77.89 29.65 62.09
C GLU A 42 77.25 28.25 62.23
N ASN A 43 75.90 28.18 62.22
CA ASN A 43 75.13 26.93 62.28
C ASN A 43 74.53 26.47 60.92
N VAL A 44 74.97 27.04 59.78
CA VAL A 44 74.57 26.49 58.46
C VAL A 44 75.46 25.30 58.13
N GLU A 45 75.06 24.12 58.61
CA GLU A 45 75.57 22.86 58.10
C GLU A 45 74.89 22.58 56.75
N ILE A 46 75.62 22.75 55.65
CA ILE A 46 75.13 22.44 54.30
C ILE A 46 74.89 20.93 54.24
N PRO A 47 73.64 20.45 54.05
CA PRO A 47 73.38 19.02 53.98
C PRO A 47 74.12 18.42 52.79
N ASP A 48 74.80 17.29 52.98
CA ASP A 48 75.45 16.58 51.89
C ASP A 48 74.39 15.91 50.99
N TYR A 49 74.16 16.50 49.81
CA TYR A 49 73.20 16.00 48.82
C TYR A 49 73.81 14.98 47.84
N GLU A 50 75.12 14.73 47.92
CA GLU A 50 75.81 13.72 47.08
C GLU A 50 75.15 12.33 47.14
N PRO A 51 74.78 11.76 48.32
CA PRO A 51 74.13 10.45 48.36
C PRO A 51 72.74 10.44 47.70
N THR A 52 72.04 11.59 47.71
CA THR A 52 70.71 11.70 47.10
C THR A 52 70.83 11.83 45.59
N LEU A 53 71.80 12.59 45.10
CA LEU A 53 72.10 12.70 43.66
C LEU A 53 72.55 11.35 43.08
N ALA A 54 73.47 10.66 43.74
CA ALA A 54 73.93 9.33 43.32
C ALA A 54 72.78 8.30 43.29
N ARG A 55 71.81 8.42 44.19
CA ARG A 55 70.60 7.58 44.18
C ARG A 55 69.70 7.90 42.98
N THR A 56 69.49 9.18 42.69
CA THR A 56 68.67 9.59 41.53
C THR A 56 69.31 9.19 40.20
N GLU A 57 70.64 9.27 40.08
CA GLU A 57 71.37 8.80 38.90
C GLU A 57 71.18 7.29 38.68
N LYS A 58 71.29 6.48 39.75
CA LYS A 58 71.03 5.03 39.67
C LYS A 58 69.61 4.71 39.24
N VAL A 59 68.62 5.44 39.76
CA VAL A 59 67.21 5.26 39.36
C VAL A 59 67.03 5.61 37.89
N MET A 60 67.62 6.71 37.43
CA MET A 60 67.54 7.14 36.03
C MET A 60 68.19 6.11 35.10
N ALA A 61 69.37 5.59 35.47
CA ALA A 61 70.08 4.56 34.70
C ALA A 61 69.25 3.27 34.59
N THR A 62 68.59 2.86 35.67
CA THR A 62 67.71 1.68 35.67
C THR A 62 66.49 1.89 34.78
N LEU A 63 65.90 3.08 34.81
CA LEU A 63 64.76 3.46 33.97
C LEU A 63 65.14 3.44 32.49
N VAL A 64 66.30 3.99 32.12
CA VAL A 64 66.82 3.94 30.74
C VAL A 64 67.03 2.49 30.29
N GLN A 65 67.57 1.63 31.15
CA GLN A 65 67.76 0.21 30.83
C GLN A 65 66.43 -0.52 30.60
N GLN A 66 65.41 -0.24 31.42
CA GLN A 66 64.08 -0.82 31.27
C GLN A 66 63.37 -0.31 30.00
N VAL A 67 63.51 0.97 29.68
CA VAL A 67 62.94 1.56 28.46
C VAL A 67 63.60 0.96 27.21
N GLU A 68 64.92 0.78 27.21
CA GLU A 68 65.61 0.15 26.07
C GLU A 68 65.24 -1.35 25.94
N GLY A 69 65.02 -2.04 27.07
CA GLY A 69 64.47 -3.39 27.08
C GLY A 69 63.05 -3.48 26.50
N MET A 70 62.17 -2.53 26.86
CA MET A 70 60.82 -2.44 26.31
C MET A 70 60.81 -2.09 24.82
N ARG A 71 61.71 -1.20 24.38
CA ARG A 71 61.86 -0.81 22.97
C ARG A 71 62.28 -1.96 22.07
N LYS A 72 63.01 -2.94 22.62
CA LYS A 72 63.42 -4.17 21.93
C LYS A 72 62.35 -5.26 21.93
N SER A 73 61.21 -5.04 22.59
CA SER A 73 60.11 -6.01 22.59
C SER A 73 59.29 -5.95 21.29
N PRO A 74 58.87 -7.10 20.73
CA PRO A 74 58.08 -7.17 19.50
C PRO A 74 56.67 -6.56 19.60
N ALA A 75 56.26 -6.09 20.79
CA ALA A 75 55.03 -5.33 20.95
C ALA A 75 55.09 -3.94 20.27
N PHE A 76 56.29 -3.36 20.10
CA PHE A 76 56.47 -2.07 19.41
C PHE A 76 56.61 -2.19 17.88
N THR A 77 56.73 -3.41 17.34
CA THR A 77 56.75 -3.62 15.88
C THR A 77 55.34 -3.75 15.28
N LEU A 78 54.32 -3.93 16.11
CA LEU A 78 52.92 -3.82 15.71
C LEU A 78 52.48 -2.36 15.86
N THR A 79 52.82 -1.56 14.84
CA THR A 79 52.37 -0.16 14.82
C THR A 79 50.84 -0.10 14.70
N PRO A 80 50.16 0.86 15.36
CA PRO A 80 48.72 1.06 15.22
C PRO A 80 48.28 1.22 13.76
N GLU A 81 49.16 1.76 12.90
CA GLU A 81 48.92 1.90 11.46
C GLU A 81 48.97 0.56 10.70
N GLN A 82 49.70 -0.44 11.19
CA GLN A 82 49.71 -1.78 10.61
C GLN A 82 48.49 -2.58 11.05
N MET A 83 48.14 -2.54 12.35
CA MET A 83 46.91 -3.17 12.85
C MET A 83 45.67 -2.59 12.16
N SER A 84 45.56 -1.26 12.03
CA SER A 84 44.43 -0.64 11.34
C SER A 84 44.36 -1.01 9.86
N ARG A 85 45.50 -1.10 9.15
CA ARG A 85 45.54 -1.57 7.76
C ARG A 85 45.08 -3.02 7.61
N GLU A 86 45.52 -3.89 8.51
CA GLU A 86 45.14 -5.30 8.48
C GLU A 86 43.65 -5.49 8.84
N ILE A 87 43.13 -4.74 9.81
CA ILE A 87 41.70 -4.68 10.15
C ILE A 87 40.86 -4.17 8.98
N VAL A 88 41.30 -3.09 8.32
CA VAL A 88 40.59 -2.55 7.14
C VAL A 88 40.64 -3.55 5.97
N SER A 89 41.77 -4.20 5.75
CA SER A 89 41.91 -5.18 4.67
C SER A 89 41.07 -6.45 4.88
N SER A 90 41.02 -6.96 6.11
CA SER A 90 40.19 -8.10 6.49
C SER A 90 38.70 -7.74 6.48
N ALA A 91 38.34 -6.54 6.92
CA ALA A 91 36.97 -6.02 6.82
C ALA A 91 36.54 -5.83 5.36
N LEU A 92 37.42 -5.35 4.48
CA LEU A 92 37.16 -5.25 3.05
C LEU A 92 37.02 -6.63 2.40
N HIS A 93 37.85 -7.61 2.80
CA HIS A 93 37.74 -8.97 2.30
C HIS A 93 36.44 -9.64 2.73
N ALA A 94 36.03 -9.51 4.00
CA ALA A 94 34.75 -10.00 4.48
C ALA A 94 33.56 -9.34 3.73
N ARG A 95 33.64 -8.03 3.48
CA ARG A 95 32.59 -7.30 2.77
C ARG A 95 32.45 -7.63 1.28
N ARG A 96 33.47 -8.20 0.62
CA ARG A 96 33.37 -8.58 -0.80
C ARG A 96 32.39 -9.73 -1.01
N GLU A 97 32.40 -10.71 -0.11
CA GLU A 97 31.48 -11.84 -0.14
C GLU A 97 30.03 -11.34 0.11
N ASP A 98 29.86 -10.48 1.12
CA ASP A 98 28.57 -9.83 1.41
C ASP A 98 28.07 -8.98 0.24
N GLN A 99 28.94 -8.18 -0.39
CA GLN A 99 28.57 -7.38 -1.55
C GLN A 99 28.10 -8.25 -2.71
N ARG A 100 28.76 -9.38 -2.94
CA ARG A 100 28.37 -10.33 -3.98
C ARG A 100 27.00 -10.93 -3.68
N LEU A 101 26.77 -11.43 -2.47
CA LEU A 101 25.48 -11.97 -2.04
C LEU A 101 24.36 -10.93 -2.12
N ILE A 102 24.62 -9.69 -1.72
CA ILE A 102 23.66 -8.59 -1.82
C ILE A 102 23.33 -8.27 -3.28
N THR A 103 24.33 -8.24 -4.17
CA THR A 103 24.09 -7.96 -5.59
C THR A 103 23.29 -9.07 -6.27
N GLU A 104 23.55 -10.33 -5.92
CA GLU A 104 22.83 -11.49 -6.44
C GLU A 104 21.40 -11.54 -5.89
N ALA A 105 21.22 -11.26 -4.60
CA ALA A 105 19.91 -11.12 -3.99
C ALA A 105 19.09 -9.99 -4.62
N ARG A 106 19.71 -8.82 -4.89
CA ARG A 106 19.04 -7.71 -5.60
C ARG A 106 18.64 -8.10 -7.02
N ALA A 107 19.53 -8.76 -7.76
CA ALA A 107 19.23 -9.22 -9.11
C ALA A 107 18.09 -10.25 -9.12
N GLY A 108 18.08 -11.18 -8.17
CA GLY A 108 16.99 -12.14 -7.97
C GLY A 108 15.67 -11.45 -7.59
N LEU A 109 15.71 -10.45 -6.71
CA LEU A 109 14.53 -9.68 -6.32
C LEU A 109 13.96 -8.88 -7.50
N ASP A 110 14.81 -8.19 -8.27
CA ASP A 110 14.41 -7.44 -9.45
C ASP A 110 13.81 -8.36 -10.52
N GLN A 111 14.37 -9.56 -10.69
CA GLN A 111 13.82 -10.54 -11.61
C GLN A 111 12.45 -11.04 -11.14
N ALA A 112 12.29 -11.35 -9.86
CA ALA A 112 11.00 -11.74 -9.29
C ALA A 112 9.95 -10.62 -9.40
N LEU A 113 10.33 -9.37 -9.12
CA LEU A 113 9.45 -8.20 -9.26
C LEU A 113 9.02 -7.97 -10.71
N ARG A 114 9.94 -8.15 -11.68
CA ARG A 114 9.60 -8.11 -13.11
C ARG A 114 8.64 -9.22 -13.49
N ASP A 115 8.86 -10.44 -13.00
CA ASP A 115 8.00 -11.59 -13.29
C ASP A 115 6.59 -11.42 -12.69
N ILE A 116 6.50 -10.93 -11.46
CA ILE A 116 5.24 -10.58 -10.81
C ILE A 116 4.56 -9.44 -11.57
N GLY A 117 5.29 -8.37 -11.90
CA GLY A 117 4.78 -7.24 -12.67
C GLY A 117 4.21 -7.65 -14.02
N ASN A 118 4.91 -8.54 -14.75
CA ASN A 118 4.45 -9.08 -16.03
C ASN A 118 3.19 -9.93 -15.87
N ARG A 119 3.13 -10.82 -14.85
CA ARG A 119 1.95 -11.64 -14.58
C ARG A 119 0.75 -10.82 -14.12
N VAL A 120 0.95 -9.80 -13.29
CA VAL A 120 -0.12 -8.88 -12.85
C VAL A 120 -0.60 -8.01 -14.01
N ALA A 121 0.31 -7.51 -14.86
CA ALA A 121 -0.04 -6.76 -16.06
C ALA A 121 -0.74 -7.62 -17.12
N SER A 122 -0.42 -8.91 -17.23
CA SER A 122 -1.18 -9.85 -18.07
C SER A 122 -2.54 -10.18 -17.48
N ALA A 123 -2.64 -10.35 -16.15
CA ALA A 123 -3.91 -10.63 -15.48
C ALA A 123 -4.89 -9.45 -15.63
N ARG A 124 -4.44 -8.21 -15.39
CA ARG A 124 -5.26 -7.01 -15.60
C ARG A 124 -5.75 -6.88 -17.05
N ARG A 125 -4.88 -7.16 -18.03
CA ARG A 125 -5.28 -7.15 -19.45
C ARG A 125 -6.26 -8.27 -19.78
N GLY A 126 -6.13 -9.43 -19.14
CA GLY A 126 -7.06 -10.56 -19.26
C GLY A 126 -8.46 -10.21 -18.77
N ASP A 127 -8.58 -9.56 -17.62
CA ASP A 127 -9.88 -9.16 -17.06
C ASP A 127 -10.61 -8.12 -17.92
N GLU A 128 -9.87 -7.14 -18.45
CA GLU A 128 -10.45 -6.13 -19.35
C GLU A 128 -10.89 -6.74 -20.68
N GLN A 129 -10.09 -7.64 -21.27
CA GLN A 129 -10.46 -8.35 -22.49
C GLN A 129 -11.66 -9.27 -22.26
N ASN A 130 -11.68 -10.02 -21.16
CA ASN A 130 -12.79 -10.91 -20.84
C ASN A 130 -14.08 -10.12 -20.63
N ARG A 131 -14.01 -8.96 -19.97
CA ARG A 131 -15.17 -8.07 -19.81
C ARG A 131 -15.68 -7.53 -21.15
N TRP A 132 -14.78 -7.14 -22.05
CA TRP A 132 -15.18 -6.73 -23.42
C TRP A 132 -15.81 -7.89 -24.21
N LEU A 133 -15.26 -9.10 -24.12
CA LEU A 133 -15.82 -10.30 -24.73
C LEU A 133 -17.20 -10.65 -24.16
N LEU A 134 -17.38 -10.53 -22.85
CA LEU A 134 -18.66 -10.72 -22.18
C LEU A 134 -19.70 -9.71 -22.68
N TRP A 135 -19.35 -8.42 -22.76
CA TRP A 135 -20.25 -7.40 -23.28
C TRP A 135 -20.55 -7.57 -24.77
N ALA A 136 -19.56 -7.93 -25.58
CA ALA A 136 -19.77 -8.22 -26.99
C ALA A 136 -20.65 -9.46 -27.19
N GLY A 137 -20.44 -10.52 -26.40
CA GLY A 137 -21.27 -11.72 -26.41
C GLY A 137 -22.70 -11.44 -25.97
N LEU A 138 -22.87 -10.70 -24.86
CA LEU A 138 -24.20 -10.30 -24.36
C LEU A 138 -24.91 -9.39 -25.38
N GLY A 139 -24.21 -8.41 -25.93
CA GLY A 139 -24.73 -7.52 -26.97
C GLY A 139 -25.13 -8.28 -28.23
N GLY A 140 -24.33 -9.23 -28.69
CA GLY A 140 -24.64 -10.10 -29.83
C GLY A 140 -25.85 -10.99 -29.58
N LEU A 141 -26.00 -11.54 -28.36
CA LEU A 141 -27.17 -12.33 -27.99
C LEU A 141 -28.45 -11.50 -27.97
N VAL A 142 -28.41 -10.30 -27.36
CA VAL A 142 -29.56 -9.39 -27.33
C VAL A 142 -29.95 -8.95 -28.74
N LEU A 143 -28.96 -8.57 -29.56
CA LEU A 143 -29.19 -8.18 -30.95
C LEU A 143 -29.76 -9.34 -31.77
N GLY A 144 -29.25 -10.56 -31.60
CA GLY A 144 -29.74 -11.76 -32.27
C GLY A 144 -31.19 -12.08 -31.90
N LEU A 145 -31.56 -11.99 -30.62
CA LEU A 145 -32.95 -12.15 -30.17
C LEU A 145 -33.88 -11.08 -30.75
N LEU A 146 -33.43 -9.83 -30.79
CA LEU A 146 -34.21 -8.71 -31.35
C LEU A 146 -34.44 -8.90 -32.86
N LEU A 147 -33.39 -9.27 -33.59
CA LEU A 147 -33.48 -9.60 -35.02
C LEU A 147 -34.41 -10.79 -35.25
N TYR A 148 -34.31 -11.84 -34.44
CA TYR A 148 -35.20 -13.00 -34.52
C TYR A 148 -36.67 -12.59 -34.30
N ALA A 149 -36.98 -11.80 -33.27
CA ALA A 149 -38.35 -11.35 -33.01
C ALA A 149 -38.92 -10.51 -34.16
N LEU A 150 -38.10 -9.67 -34.79
CA LEU A 150 -38.52 -8.83 -35.92
C LEU A 150 -38.68 -9.63 -37.23
N MET A 151 -37.80 -10.60 -37.46
CA MET A 151 -37.73 -11.35 -38.72
C MET A 151 -38.49 -12.67 -38.72
N ALA A 152 -38.82 -13.27 -37.57
CA ALA A 152 -39.53 -14.55 -37.52
C ALA A 152 -40.89 -14.50 -38.25
N GLY A 153 -41.65 -13.41 -38.09
CA GLY A 153 -42.92 -13.18 -38.79
C GLY A 153 -42.81 -13.14 -40.32
N PRO A 154 -42.02 -12.23 -40.91
CA PRO A 154 -41.87 -12.15 -42.37
C PRO A 154 -41.20 -13.39 -42.97
N ILE A 155 -40.23 -14.01 -42.30
CA ILE A 155 -39.63 -15.27 -42.76
C ILE A 155 -40.70 -16.38 -42.81
N ALA A 156 -41.58 -16.46 -41.81
CA ALA A 156 -42.66 -17.44 -41.82
C ALA A 156 -43.66 -17.24 -42.97
N ARG A 157 -43.83 -15.99 -43.46
CA ARG A 157 -44.73 -15.67 -44.59
C ARG A 157 -44.09 -15.87 -45.97
N LEU A 158 -42.76 -15.82 -46.05
CA LEU A 158 -42.00 -16.07 -47.28
C LEU A 158 -41.78 -17.57 -47.54
N ALA A 159 -42.02 -18.41 -46.53
CA ALA A 159 -41.91 -19.85 -46.67
C ALA A 159 -42.91 -20.41 -47.71
N PRO A 160 -42.57 -21.52 -48.41
CA PRO A 160 -43.48 -22.16 -49.34
C PRO A 160 -44.81 -22.53 -48.69
N ALA A 161 -45.92 -22.34 -49.42
CA ALA A 161 -47.26 -22.63 -48.92
C ALA A 161 -47.45 -24.09 -48.46
N SER A 162 -46.69 -25.04 -49.02
CA SER A 162 -46.74 -26.46 -48.63
C SER A 162 -46.28 -26.73 -47.19
N TRP A 163 -45.55 -25.81 -46.56
CA TRP A 163 -45.04 -25.98 -45.20
C TRP A 163 -46.04 -25.60 -44.11
N LEU A 164 -47.03 -24.77 -44.44
CA LEU A 164 -48.08 -24.30 -43.51
C LEU A 164 -47.47 -23.75 -42.20
N TRP A 165 -46.35 -23.02 -42.32
CA TRP A 165 -45.61 -22.50 -41.17
C TRP A 165 -46.41 -21.48 -40.36
N PRO A 166 -47.08 -20.48 -40.97
CA PRO A 166 -47.95 -19.55 -40.25
C PRO A 166 -49.06 -20.26 -39.48
N GLU A 167 -49.72 -21.23 -40.10
CA GLU A 167 -50.85 -21.97 -39.52
C GLU A 167 -50.39 -22.86 -38.37
N ARG A 168 -49.27 -23.58 -38.54
CA ARG A 168 -48.66 -24.38 -37.47
C ARG A 168 -48.14 -23.52 -36.32
N MET A 169 -47.63 -22.34 -36.62
CA MET A 169 -47.20 -21.38 -35.60
C MET A 169 -48.39 -20.84 -34.82
N ALA A 170 -49.49 -20.50 -35.49
CA ALA A 170 -50.72 -20.05 -34.85
C ALA A 170 -51.29 -21.12 -33.90
N ALA A 171 -51.35 -22.38 -34.34
CA ALA A 171 -51.78 -23.49 -33.47
C ALA A 171 -50.89 -23.65 -32.24
N ARG A 172 -49.56 -23.54 -32.41
CA ARG A 172 -48.59 -23.59 -31.29
C ARG A 172 -48.74 -22.41 -30.32
N ILE A 173 -48.99 -21.20 -30.81
CA ILE A 173 -49.17 -20.01 -29.95
C ILE A 173 -50.44 -20.14 -29.10
N VAL A 174 -51.51 -20.67 -29.68
CA VAL A 174 -52.79 -20.90 -29.00
C VAL A 174 -52.78 -22.19 -28.15
N ALA A 175 -51.69 -22.97 -28.23
CA ALA A 175 -51.49 -24.25 -27.56
C ALA A 175 -52.53 -25.33 -27.94
N GLU A 176 -53.01 -25.29 -29.18
CA GLU A 176 -53.96 -26.27 -29.72
C GLU A 176 -53.26 -27.28 -30.65
N PRO A 177 -53.70 -28.56 -30.67
CA PRO A 177 -52.98 -29.64 -31.34
C PRO A 177 -53.08 -29.56 -32.87
N THR A 178 -54.17 -29.00 -33.39
CA THR A 178 -54.35 -28.82 -34.84
C THR A 178 -54.69 -27.37 -35.20
N PRO A 179 -54.41 -26.93 -36.45
CA PRO A 179 -54.85 -25.62 -36.93
C PRO A 179 -56.36 -25.43 -36.89
N TRP A 180 -57.12 -26.52 -37.02
CA TRP A 180 -58.58 -26.50 -36.93
C TRP A 180 -59.06 -26.23 -35.50
N ASP A 181 -58.44 -26.90 -34.52
CA ASP A 181 -58.76 -26.69 -33.10
C ASP A 181 -58.36 -25.27 -32.67
N ALA A 182 -57.23 -24.78 -33.16
CA ALA A 182 -56.80 -23.38 -32.96
C ALA A 182 -57.82 -22.38 -33.54
N GLY A 183 -58.32 -22.62 -34.75
CA GLY A 183 -59.35 -21.79 -35.38
C GLY A 183 -60.66 -21.81 -34.58
N THR A 184 -61.09 -23.00 -34.15
CA THR A 184 -62.28 -23.20 -33.32
C THR A 184 -62.17 -22.47 -31.99
N TYR A 185 -61.03 -22.62 -31.31
CA TYR A 185 -60.71 -21.93 -30.06
C TYR A 185 -60.76 -20.41 -30.22
N LEU A 186 -60.14 -19.87 -31.28
CA LEU A 186 -60.13 -18.43 -31.55
C LEU A 186 -61.53 -17.90 -31.87
N MET A 187 -62.33 -18.63 -32.66
CA MET A 187 -63.71 -18.24 -32.98
C MET A 187 -64.60 -18.20 -31.73
N GLN A 188 -64.48 -19.20 -30.85
CA GLN A 188 -65.18 -19.23 -29.56
C GLN A 188 -64.75 -18.06 -28.66
N ARG A 189 -63.44 -17.81 -28.55
CA ARG A 189 -62.88 -16.71 -27.74
C ARG A 189 -63.24 -15.32 -28.27
N ALA A 190 -63.34 -15.16 -29.59
CA ALA A 190 -63.68 -13.89 -30.22
C ALA A 190 -65.16 -13.54 -30.02
N SER A 191 -66.07 -14.50 -30.19
CA SER A 191 -67.49 -14.30 -29.92
C SER A 191 -68.23 -15.63 -29.78
N GLN A 192 -68.63 -15.94 -28.54
CA GLN A 192 -69.42 -17.12 -28.22
C GLN A 192 -70.77 -17.17 -28.99
N PRO A 193 -71.56 -16.09 -29.08
CA PRO A 193 -72.85 -16.15 -29.79
C PRO A 193 -72.71 -16.41 -31.29
N SER A 194 -71.69 -15.85 -31.95
CA SER A 194 -71.46 -16.10 -33.38
C SER A 194 -71.00 -17.53 -33.62
N TRP A 195 -70.20 -18.10 -32.71
CA TRP A 195 -69.79 -19.50 -32.78
C TRP A 195 -71.00 -20.43 -32.63
N GLU A 196 -71.88 -20.16 -31.68
CA GLU A 196 -73.13 -20.92 -31.49
C GLU A 196 -74.02 -20.85 -32.73
N ALA A 197 -74.12 -19.69 -33.38
CA ALA A 197 -74.84 -19.55 -34.65
C ALA A 197 -74.24 -20.42 -35.78
N ILE A 198 -72.90 -20.49 -35.87
CA ILE A 198 -72.20 -21.35 -36.83
C ILE A 198 -72.48 -22.83 -36.53
N VAL A 199 -72.39 -23.24 -35.26
CA VAL A 199 -72.67 -24.62 -34.84
C VAL A 199 -74.13 -24.99 -35.10
N ALA A 200 -75.08 -24.10 -34.80
CA ALA A 200 -76.51 -24.30 -35.08
C ALA A 200 -76.76 -24.46 -36.58
N ALA A 201 -76.17 -23.62 -37.42
CA ALA A 201 -76.27 -23.73 -38.87
C ALA A 201 -75.65 -25.04 -39.41
N ALA A 202 -74.50 -25.45 -38.86
CA ALA A 202 -73.85 -26.70 -39.22
C ALA A 202 -74.70 -27.92 -38.83
N ASN A 203 -75.30 -27.91 -37.64
CA ASN A 203 -76.21 -28.97 -37.19
C ASN A 203 -77.48 -29.04 -38.06
N LEU A 204 -78.08 -27.89 -38.40
CA LEU A 204 -79.23 -27.82 -39.30
C LEU A 204 -78.90 -28.39 -40.69
N ALA A 205 -77.73 -28.06 -41.24
CA ALA A 205 -77.28 -28.58 -42.52
C ALA A 205 -76.96 -30.09 -42.47
N LYS A 206 -76.40 -30.57 -41.35
CA LYS A 206 -76.14 -31.99 -41.11
C LYS A 206 -77.43 -32.80 -41.04
N ASP A 207 -78.42 -32.31 -40.30
CA ASP A 207 -79.72 -32.95 -40.14
C ASP A 207 -80.52 -32.98 -41.45
N ASN A 208 -80.30 -31.99 -42.32
CA ASN A 208 -80.95 -31.88 -43.63
C ASN A 208 -80.07 -32.29 -44.81
N ARG A 209 -78.96 -33.01 -44.58
CA ARG A 209 -77.92 -33.25 -45.58
C ARG A 209 -78.46 -33.79 -46.90
N GLU A 210 -79.31 -34.82 -46.86
CA GLU A 210 -79.87 -35.43 -48.08
C GLU A 210 -80.82 -34.51 -48.84
N ALA A 211 -81.61 -33.70 -48.12
CA ALA A 211 -82.51 -32.72 -48.74
C ALA A 211 -81.71 -31.60 -49.42
N ILE A 212 -80.67 -31.11 -48.74
CA ILE A 212 -79.79 -30.06 -49.26
C ILE A 212 -78.99 -30.55 -50.48
N GLU A 213 -78.44 -31.77 -50.45
CA GLU A 213 -77.69 -32.31 -51.60
C GLU A 213 -78.59 -32.50 -52.83
N ARG A 214 -79.79 -33.09 -52.67
CA ARG A 214 -80.76 -33.20 -53.78
C ARG A 214 -81.12 -31.84 -54.37
N CYS A 215 -81.29 -30.84 -53.50
CA CYS A 215 -81.51 -29.48 -53.91
C CYS A 215 -80.33 -28.86 -54.67
N ARG A 216 -79.09 -29.07 -54.21
CA ARG A 216 -77.88 -28.62 -54.90
C ARG A 216 -77.77 -29.24 -56.28
N GLU A 217 -78.05 -30.54 -56.42
CA GLU A 217 -78.08 -31.21 -57.71
C GLU A 217 -79.14 -30.62 -58.66
N GLN A 218 -80.35 -30.35 -58.16
CA GLN A 218 -81.41 -29.74 -58.95
C GLN A 218 -81.04 -28.31 -59.38
N ALA A 219 -80.44 -27.53 -58.49
CA ALA A 219 -79.92 -26.21 -58.79
C ALA A 219 -78.83 -26.25 -59.87
N ALA A 220 -77.90 -27.20 -59.76
CA ALA A 220 -76.81 -27.39 -60.71
C ALA A 220 -77.31 -27.83 -62.10
N LYS A 221 -78.23 -28.82 -62.14
CA LYS A 221 -78.85 -29.30 -63.38
C LYS A 221 -79.68 -28.21 -64.05
N GLY A 222 -80.43 -27.44 -63.26
CA GLY A 222 -81.29 -26.36 -63.75
C GLY A 222 -80.57 -25.03 -64.00
N LYS A 223 -79.31 -24.89 -63.57
CA LYS A 223 -78.53 -23.63 -63.55
C LYS A 223 -79.31 -22.43 -62.99
N LYS A 224 -80.20 -22.68 -62.03
CA LYS A 224 -81.08 -21.68 -61.43
C LYS A 224 -81.29 -21.96 -59.96
N ALA A 225 -81.59 -20.92 -59.19
CA ALA A 225 -81.94 -21.07 -57.78
C ALA A 225 -83.20 -21.93 -57.62
N VAL A 226 -83.18 -22.85 -56.65
CA VAL A 226 -84.30 -23.73 -56.32
C VAL A 226 -84.73 -23.49 -54.88
N ARG A 227 -86.04 -23.65 -54.62
CA ARG A 227 -86.58 -23.60 -53.26
C ARG A 227 -86.50 -24.98 -52.63
N CYS A 228 -86.00 -25.03 -51.41
CA CYS A 228 -85.80 -26.26 -50.66
C CYS A 228 -86.54 -26.18 -49.33
N THR A 229 -87.25 -27.25 -49.01
CA THR A 229 -87.85 -27.41 -47.69
C THR A 229 -86.81 -28.07 -46.79
N ILE A 230 -86.51 -27.43 -45.68
CA ILE A 230 -85.67 -27.97 -44.62
C ILE A 230 -86.55 -28.26 -43.41
N GLU A 231 -86.20 -29.32 -42.70
CA GLU A 231 -86.80 -29.69 -41.42
C GLU A 231 -86.02 -29.04 -40.29
N VAL A 232 -86.72 -28.27 -39.46
CA VAL A 232 -86.16 -27.65 -38.26
C VAL A 232 -86.71 -28.41 -37.07
N LYS A 233 -85.84 -29.16 -36.39
CA LYS A 233 -86.22 -29.85 -35.15
C LYS A 233 -86.43 -28.83 -34.02
N PRO A 234 -87.36 -29.09 -33.08
CA PRO A 234 -87.47 -28.26 -31.88
C PRO A 234 -86.14 -28.30 -31.11
N GLY A 235 -85.69 -27.14 -30.61
CA GLY A 235 -84.49 -27.07 -29.79
C GLY A 235 -84.70 -27.79 -28.46
N GLU A 236 -83.68 -28.51 -27.99
CA GLU A 236 -83.53 -28.82 -26.56
C GLU A 236 -83.12 -27.56 -25.79
#